data_AF-A0A2E9NPH6-F1
#
_entry.id   AF-A0A2E9NPH6-F1
#
_cell.length_a   1.000
_cell.length_b   1.000
_cell.length_c   1.000
_cell.angle_alpha   90.00
_cell.angle_beta   90.00
_cell.angle_gamma   90.00
#
_symmetry.space_group_name_H-M   'P 1'
#
loop_
_entity.id
_entity.type
_entity.pdbx_description
1 polymer ?
#
loop_
_entity_poly.entity_id
_entity_poly.type
_entity_poly.pdbx_seq_one_letter_code
_entity_poly.pdbx_strand_id
1 'polypeptide(L)'
;MSPRRSTLAGRSTSPRAASRWATPNGATWTELRDMRRQVSLYLPEPARATIDAVRQRVDPIQYGLIPAHITLCRDDDVTDWAVVERRLAELGRVAVTLEFGPTRAFDGGGLLLPVITATMEFDDLRARLLAGAGQLPRPLAPHITLRHPRNVARLTTPIDHDDAGFSYPAPIHFTQASLIEQADGDPWRVIAVYPG
;
A
#
# COMPACT_ATOMS: atom_id res chain seq x y z
N MET A 1 -43.41 54.64 -36.98
CA MET A 1 -44.16 54.68 -35.70
C MET A 1 -43.16 54.80 -34.54
N SER A 2 -43.44 55.64 -33.53
CA SER A 2 -42.77 55.64 -32.20
C SER A 2 -43.42 54.56 -31.30
N PRO A 3 -42.83 54.08 -30.19
CA PRO A 3 -42.09 54.81 -29.12
C PRO A 3 -40.58 54.42 -29.01
N ARG A 4 -39.63 55.24 -28.49
CA ARG A 4 -39.47 55.97 -27.20
C ARG A 4 -39.20 55.04 -26.00
N ARG A 5 -37.96 55.05 -25.47
CA ARG A 5 -37.51 55.62 -24.15
C ARG A 5 -38.30 55.03 -22.96
N SER A 6 -37.75 54.47 -21.88
CA SER A 6 -36.73 54.99 -20.93
C SER A 6 -36.57 53.95 -19.76
N THR A 7 -35.69 53.98 -18.75
CA THR A 7 -34.62 54.91 -18.29
C THR A 7 -33.49 54.16 -17.52
N LEU A 8 -32.38 54.87 -17.27
CA LEU A 8 -31.22 54.65 -16.38
C LEU A 8 -31.36 54.05 -14.96
N ALA A 9 -30.19 53.55 -14.50
CA ALA A 9 -29.54 53.69 -13.17
C ALA A 9 -29.91 52.74 -12.00
N GLY A 10 -28.86 52.33 -11.27
CA GLY A 10 -28.97 51.62 -9.98
C GLY A 10 -27.75 50.76 -9.60
N ARG A 11 -26.63 51.37 -9.20
CA ARG A 11 -25.56 50.64 -8.48
C ARG A 11 -26.03 50.32 -7.06
N SER A 12 -25.76 49.12 -6.53
CA SER A 12 -25.26 48.96 -5.15
C SER A 12 -24.69 47.58 -4.87
N THR A 13 -23.73 47.54 -3.95
CA THR A 13 -22.97 46.40 -3.44
C THR A 13 -23.77 45.49 -2.50
N SER A 14 -23.53 44.17 -2.53
CA SER A 14 -22.88 43.43 -1.43
C SER A 14 -22.81 41.91 -1.73
N PRO A 15 -21.77 41.16 -1.33
CA PRO A 15 -21.72 39.71 -1.50
C PRO A 15 -22.67 39.02 -0.52
N ARG A 16 -23.48 38.06 -0.99
CA ARG A 16 -24.27 37.22 -0.08
C ARG A 16 -23.32 36.25 0.66
N ALA A 17 -23.38 36.30 1.99
CA ALA A 17 -22.42 35.68 2.88
C ALA A 17 -22.23 34.17 2.66
N ALA A 18 -20.99 33.71 2.86
CA ALA A 18 -20.69 32.30 3.03
C ALA A 18 -21.50 31.74 4.21
N SER A 19 -22.34 30.73 3.93
CA SER A 19 -23.12 30.04 4.95
C SER A 19 -22.18 29.20 5.81
N ARG A 20 -21.80 29.74 6.97
CA ARG A 20 -21.07 29.01 8.01
C ARG A 20 -22.04 28.05 8.72
N TRP A 21 -22.07 26.80 8.29
CA TRP A 21 -22.63 25.72 9.10
C TRP A 21 -21.61 25.39 10.20
N ALA A 22 -21.76 26.02 11.36
CA ALA A 22 -21.03 25.64 12.56
C ALA A 22 -21.62 24.34 13.12
N THR A 23 -20.78 23.35 13.43
CA THR A 23 -21.18 22.17 14.20
C THR A 23 -21.42 22.56 15.67
N PRO A 24 -22.37 21.94 16.39
CA PRO A 24 -22.72 22.37 17.76
C PRO A 24 -21.63 22.16 18.81
N ASN A 25 -20.64 21.32 18.52
CA ASN A 25 -19.48 21.10 19.38
C ASN A 25 -18.25 21.74 18.72
N GLY A 26 -17.58 22.64 19.45
CA GLY A 26 -16.36 23.34 19.03
C GLY A 26 -15.10 22.46 18.94
N ALA A 27 -15.26 21.20 18.57
CA ALA A 27 -14.15 20.41 18.06
C ALA A 27 -13.68 21.06 16.76
N THR A 28 -12.45 21.56 16.76
CA THR A 28 -11.69 21.70 15.52
C THR A 28 -11.78 20.39 14.74
N TRP A 29 -11.90 20.46 13.42
CA TRP A 29 -11.59 19.31 12.57
C TRP A 29 -10.09 19.05 12.73
N THR A 30 -9.71 18.30 13.77
CA THR A 30 -8.49 17.52 13.75
C THR A 30 -8.70 16.54 12.62
N GLU A 31 -8.10 16.84 11.47
CA GLU A 31 -8.21 16.00 10.27
C GLU A 31 -7.84 14.58 10.68
N LEU A 32 -8.84 13.69 10.67
CA LEU A 32 -8.65 12.28 10.97
C LEU A 32 -7.85 11.70 9.82
N ARG A 33 -6.52 11.72 9.98
CA ARG A 33 -5.59 11.15 9.02
C ARG A 33 -5.96 9.71 8.75
N ASP A 34 -6.01 9.33 7.48
CA ASP A 34 -6.20 7.92 7.10
C ASP A 34 -4.93 7.16 7.47
N MET A 35 -4.92 6.55 8.65
CA MET A 35 -3.80 5.81 9.19
C MET A 35 -3.97 4.33 8.84
N ARG A 36 -3.10 3.86 7.94
CA ARG A 36 -3.09 2.50 7.43
C ARG A 36 -1.88 1.75 7.98
N ARG A 37 -2.03 0.47 8.32
CA ARG A 37 -0.98 -0.38 8.86
C ARG A 37 -0.81 -1.68 8.06
N GLN A 38 0.41 -2.18 8.06
CA GLN A 38 0.79 -3.39 7.34
C GLN A 38 1.95 -4.09 8.05
N VAL A 39 1.96 -5.42 8.06
CA VAL A 39 3.18 -6.21 8.31
C VAL A 39 3.76 -6.61 6.97
N SER A 40 5.05 -6.37 6.78
CA SER A 40 5.75 -6.58 5.50
C SER A 40 7.03 -7.37 5.68
N LEU A 41 7.32 -8.24 4.72
CA LEU A 41 8.64 -8.82 4.51
C LEU A 41 9.35 -7.99 3.44
N TYR A 42 10.28 -7.12 3.84
CA TYR A 42 11.12 -6.39 2.89
C TYR A 42 12.12 -7.33 2.23
N LEU A 43 12.40 -7.11 0.94
CA LEU A 43 13.43 -7.90 0.26
C LEU A 43 14.81 -7.65 0.90
N PRO A 44 15.64 -8.68 1.10
CA PRO A 44 17.04 -8.53 1.46
C PRO A 44 17.85 -8.05 0.25
N GLU A 45 19.04 -7.50 0.51
CA GLU A 45 20.02 -7.28 -0.55
C GLU A 45 20.69 -8.59 -0.99
N PRO A 46 21.11 -8.74 -2.26
CA PRO A 46 21.01 -7.76 -3.35
C PRO A 46 19.67 -7.80 -4.11
N ALA A 47 18.74 -8.69 -3.73
CA ALA A 47 17.48 -8.88 -4.45
C ALA A 47 16.63 -7.59 -4.45
N ARG A 48 16.61 -6.85 -3.34
CA ARG A 48 15.91 -5.56 -3.23
C ARG A 48 16.40 -4.56 -4.25
N ALA A 49 17.72 -4.28 -4.34
CA ALA A 49 18.26 -3.34 -5.32
C ALA A 49 17.87 -3.69 -6.77
N THR A 50 17.93 -4.98 -7.15
CA THR A 50 17.51 -5.44 -8.48
C THR A 50 16.03 -5.16 -8.75
N ILE A 51 15.14 -5.49 -7.81
CA ILE A 51 13.70 -5.27 -7.97
C ILE A 51 13.35 -3.78 -7.91
N ASP A 52 13.96 -3.01 -7.03
CA ASP A 52 13.70 -1.58 -6.88
C ASP A 52 14.18 -0.77 -8.10
N ALA A 53 15.26 -1.17 -8.78
CA ALA A 53 15.65 -0.60 -10.06
C ALA A 53 14.60 -0.83 -11.17
N VAL A 54 13.88 -1.96 -11.15
CA VAL A 54 12.70 -2.17 -12.01
C VAL A 54 11.57 -1.25 -11.57
N ARG A 55 11.20 -1.26 -10.27
CA ARG A 55 10.09 -0.46 -9.71
C ARG A 55 10.25 1.03 -9.97
N GLN A 56 11.45 1.59 -9.86
CA GLN A 56 11.75 2.98 -10.17
C GLN A 56 11.41 3.37 -11.62
N ARG A 57 11.55 2.43 -12.56
CA ARG A 57 11.26 2.61 -14.00
C ARG A 57 9.79 2.34 -14.34
N VAL A 58 9.15 1.35 -13.69
CA VAL A 58 7.78 0.92 -14.01
C VAL A 58 6.68 1.61 -13.20
N ASP A 59 6.98 2.01 -11.97
CA ASP A 59 6.08 2.69 -11.03
C ASP A 59 6.90 3.53 -10.01
N PRO A 60 7.52 4.64 -10.46
CA PRO A 60 8.28 5.53 -9.58
C PRO A 60 7.47 6.05 -8.38
N ILE A 61 6.13 6.09 -8.50
CA ILE A 61 5.24 6.48 -7.40
C ILE A 61 5.27 5.41 -6.31
N GLN A 62 5.02 4.14 -6.63
CA GLN A 62 5.04 3.06 -5.62
C GLN A 62 6.46 2.79 -5.10
N TYR A 63 7.49 2.95 -5.93
CA TYR A 63 8.89 2.91 -5.51
C TYR A 63 9.19 3.98 -4.43
N GLY A 64 8.81 5.24 -4.68
CA GLY A 64 9.02 6.34 -3.72
C GLY A 64 8.19 6.24 -2.43
N LEU A 65 7.13 5.41 -2.41
CA LEU A 65 6.29 5.22 -1.23
C LEU A 65 6.74 4.07 -0.32
N ILE A 66 7.34 3.01 -0.86
CA ILE A 66 7.73 1.82 -0.08
C ILE A 66 8.77 0.97 -0.84
N PRO A 67 9.83 0.46 -0.18
CA PRO A 67 10.78 -0.49 -0.77
C PRO A 67 10.12 -1.79 -1.24
N ALA A 68 10.81 -2.57 -2.07
CA ALA A 68 10.30 -3.87 -2.52
C ALA A 68 10.00 -4.81 -1.33
N HIS A 69 8.79 -5.36 -1.30
CA HIS A 69 8.29 -6.17 -0.18
C HIS A 69 7.20 -7.15 -0.62
N ILE A 70 6.87 -8.04 0.31
CA ILE A 70 5.64 -8.86 0.30
C ILE A 70 4.81 -8.44 1.52
N THR A 71 3.50 -8.26 1.32
CA THR A 71 2.55 -8.02 2.42
C THR A 71 2.26 -9.33 3.17
N LEU A 72 2.53 -9.36 4.48
CA LEU A 72 2.12 -10.46 5.36
C LEU A 72 0.68 -10.29 5.83
N CYS A 73 0.27 -9.08 6.22
CA CYS A 73 -1.11 -8.71 6.53
C CYS A 73 -1.24 -7.19 6.52
N ARG A 74 -2.46 -6.67 6.36
CA ARG A 74 -2.79 -5.23 6.36
C ARG A 74 -4.14 -5.02 7.06
N ASP A 75 -4.62 -3.79 7.18
CA ASP A 75 -5.82 -3.46 7.99
C ASP A 75 -7.07 -4.31 7.72
N ASP A 76 -7.35 -4.72 6.47
CA ASP A 76 -8.52 -5.58 6.14
C ASP A 76 -8.34 -7.06 6.51
N ASP A 77 -7.14 -7.47 6.93
CA ASP A 77 -6.83 -8.79 7.50
C ASP A 77 -6.77 -8.76 9.05
N VAL A 78 -6.73 -7.59 9.71
CA VAL A 78 -6.38 -7.46 11.13
C VAL A 78 -7.51 -6.83 11.95
N THR A 79 -8.13 -7.62 12.85
CA THR A 79 -9.16 -7.12 13.78
C THR A 79 -8.59 -6.34 14.97
N ASP A 80 -7.40 -6.71 15.45
CA ASP A 80 -6.73 -6.08 16.60
C ASP A 80 -5.22 -6.03 16.39
N TRP A 81 -4.70 -4.82 16.17
CA TRP A 81 -3.28 -4.57 15.97
C TRP A 81 -2.44 -4.85 17.22
N ALA A 82 -2.95 -4.67 18.44
CA ALA A 82 -2.21 -4.95 19.67
C ALA A 82 -1.97 -6.47 19.87
N VAL A 83 -2.91 -7.30 19.39
CA VAL A 83 -2.72 -8.76 19.33
C VAL A 83 -1.64 -9.16 18.31
N VAL A 84 -1.64 -8.53 17.13
CA VAL A 84 -0.62 -8.77 16.09
C VAL A 84 0.77 -8.29 16.56
N GLU A 85 0.86 -7.11 17.17
CA GLU A 85 2.10 -6.55 17.74
C GLU A 85 2.69 -7.45 18.82
N ARG A 86 1.87 -7.97 19.74
CA ARG A 86 2.31 -8.94 20.74
C ARG A 86 2.80 -10.23 20.09
N ARG A 87 2.05 -10.79 19.13
CA ARG A 87 2.43 -12.02 18.41
C ARG A 87 3.73 -11.86 17.63
N LEU A 88 3.95 -10.70 17.00
CA LEU A 88 5.22 -10.36 16.35
C LEU A 88 6.40 -10.39 17.33
N ALA A 89 6.24 -9.82 18.52
CA ALA A 89 7.25 -9.88 19.58
C ALA A 89 7.48 -11.30 20.11
N GLU A 90 6.44 -12.15 20.12
CA GLU A 90 6.48 -13.56 20.53
C GLU A 90 6.94 -14.53 19.43
N LEU A 91 7.16 -14.07 18.18
CA LEU A 91 7.51 -14.96 17.07
C LEU A 91 8.82 -15.73 17.30
N GLY A 92 9.77 -15.12 18.02
CA GLY A 92 11.13 -15.61 18.23
C GLY A 92 12.00 -15.54 16.97
N ARG A 93 11.52 -16.12 15.86
CA ARG A 93 12.20 -16.12 14.56
C ARG A 93 11.24 -15.95 13.38
N VAL A 94 11.62 -15.09 12.45
CA VAL A 94 11.09 -15.07 11.07
C VAL A 94 12.04 -15.86 10.16
N ALA A 95 11.51 -16.84 9.45
CA ALA A 95 12.21 -17.56 8.39
C ALA A 95 11.19 -17.96 7.33
N VAL A 96 11.28 -17.34 6.15
CA VAL A 96 10.40 -17.60 5.00
C VAL A 96 11.25 -17.60 3.74
N THR A 97 11.20 -18.67 2.95
CA THR A 97 11.89 -18.81 1.67
C THR A 97 10.87 -18.90 0.54
N LEU A 98 11.00 -18.03 -0.47
CA LEU A 98 10.06 -17.97 -1.58
C LEU A 98 10.79 -17.82 -2.91
N GLU A 99 10.35 -18.58 -3.92
CA GLU A 99 10.79 -18.42 -5.31
C GLU A 99 9.74 -17.66 -6.12
N PHE A 100 10.21 -16.78 -7.01
CA PHE A 100 9.37 -15.89 -7.80
C PHE A 100 9.40 -16.28 -9.27
N GLY A 101 8.20 -16.42 -9.84
CA GLY A 101 8.02 -16.68 -11.25
C GLY A 101 8.10 -15.43 -12.13
N PRO A 102 7.84 -15.59 -13.44
CA PRO A 102 7.83 -14.47 -14.36
C PRO A 102 6.77 -13.44 -14.02
N THR A 103 7.02 -12.20 -14.42
CA THR A 103 6.09 -11.07 -14.25
C THR A 103 4.69 -11.42 -14.78
N ARG A 104 3.65 -11.03 -14.04
CA ARG A 104 2.25 -11.18 -14.47
C ARG A 104 1.48 -9.88 -14.29
N ALA A 105 0.53 -9.66 -15.21
CA ALA A 105 -0.51 -8.66 -15.06
C ALA A 105 -1.46 -9.05 -13.91
N PHE A 106 -1.97 -8.06 -13.19
CA PHE A 106 -3.11 -8.20 -12.28
C PHE A 106 -3.95 -6.92 -12.26
N ASP A 107 -5.18 -7.00 -11.74
CA ASP A 107 -6.13 -5.92 -11.44
C ASP A 107 -5.87 -4.56 -12.12
N GLY A 108 -6.58 -4.26 -13.20
CA GLY A 108 -6.56 -2.91 -13.81
C GLY A 108 -5.20 -2.45 -14.35
N GLY A 109 -4.27 -3.37 -14.64
CA GLY A 109 -2.96 -3.07 -15.24
C GLY A 109 -1.80 -2.99 -14.25
N GLY A 110 -1.96 -3.52 -13.04
CA GLY A 110 -0.83 -3.78 -12.15
C GLY A 110 0.12 -4.86 -12.69
N LEU A 111 1.35 -4.87 -12.20
CA LEU A 111 2.36 -5.89 -12.51
C LEU A 111 2.94 -6.45 -11.22
N LEU A 112 3.06 -7.77 -11.12
CA LEU A 112 3.62 -8.46 -9.95
C LEU A 112 4.58 -9.59 -10.34
N LEU A 113 5.40 -9.99 -9.38
CA LEU A 113 6.13 -11.25 -9.39
C LEU A 113 5.38 -12.24 -8.48
N PRO A 114 4.77 -13.31 -9.03
CA PRO A 114 4.05 -14.29 -8.22
C PRO A 114 5.03 -15.24 -7.55
N VAL A 115 4.72 -15.70 -6.34
CA VAL A 115 5.39 -16.90 -5.81
C VAL A 115 4.99 -18.12 -6.64
N ILE A 116 5.96 -19.00 -6.92
CA ILE A 116 5.76 -20.26 -7.66
C ILE A 116 6.05 -21.52 -6.84
N THR A 117 6.66 -21.40 -5.67
CA THR A 117 6.88 -22.49 -4.71
C THR A 117 5.71 -22.67 -3.74
N ALA A 118 5.73 -23.77 -2.97
CA ALA A 118 4.87 -23.93 -1.81
C ALA A 118 5.08 -22.77 -0.81
N THR A 119 3.99 -22.31 -0.20
CA THR A 119 3.94 -21.12 0.66
C THR A 119 3.89 -21.45 2.15
N MET A 120 4.13 -22.70 2.55
CA MET A 120 3.94 -23.19 3.93
C MET A 120 4.54 -22.28 5.01
N GLU A 121 5.81 -21.87 4.88
CA GLU A 121 6.47 -20.98 5.86
C GLU A 121 5.79 -19.59 5.95
N PHE A 122 5.31 -19.07 4.82
CA PHE A 122 4.59 -17.79 4.75
C PHE A 122 3.16 -17.91 5.32
N ASP A 123 2.48 -19.00 5.02
CA ASP A 123 1.12 -19.27 5.49
C ASP A 123 1.09 -19.59 7.00
N ASP A 124 2.06 -20.35 7.50
CA ASP A 124 2.26 -20.59 8.93
C ASP A 124 2.59 -19.29 9.67
N LEU A 125 3.42 -18.42 9.10
CA LEU A 125 3.69 -17.09 9.66
C LEU A 125 2.42 -16.22 9.68
N ARG A 126 1.63 -16.20 8.59
CA ARG A 126 0.32 -15.53 8.57
C ARG A 126 -0.63 -16.11 9.62
N ALA A 127 -0.69 -17.43 9.77
CA ALA A 127 -1.55 -18.08 10.76
C ALA A 127 -1.13 -17.73 12.20
N ARG A 128 0.17 -17.77 12.52
CA ARG A 128 0.70 -17.36 13.85
C ARG A 128 0.35 -15.92 14.20
N LEU A 129 0.33 -15.01 13.22
CA LEU A 129 -0.04 -13.61 13.42
C LEU A 129 -1.55 -13.38 13.49
N LEU A 130 -2.33 -14.01 12.62
CA LEU A 130 -3.73 -13.67 12.38
C LEU A 130 -4.76 -14.62 13.00
N ALA A 131 -4.38 -15.83 13.41
CA ALA A 131 -5.35 -16.83 13.85
C ALA A 131 -6.25 -16.31 14.98
N GLY A 132 -7.57 -16.37 14.78
CA GLY A 132 -8.55 -16.13 15.82
C GLY A 132 -8.71 -17.33 16.74
N ALA A 133 -9.73 -17.31 17.61
CA ALA A 133 -10.13 -18.48 18.38
C ALA A 133 -10.73 -19.57 17.46
N GLY A 134 -9.86 -20.37 16.82
CA GLY A 134 -10.25 -21.44 15.91
C GLY A 134 -10.48 -21.04 14.45
N GLN A 135 -10.14 -19.81 14.05
CA GLN A 135 -10.27 -19.34 12.67
C GLN A 135 -8.91 -19.08 12.02
N LEU A 136 -8.66 -19.72 10.88
CA LEU A 136 -7.50 -19.46 10.02
C LEU A 136 -7.71 -18.17 9.21
N PRO A 137 -6.63 -17.42 8.89
CA PRO A 137 -6.73 -16.28 7.99
C PRO A 137 -7.17 -16.70 6.58
N ARG A 138 -7.74 -15.74 5.83
CA ARG A 138 -8.01 -15.92 4.40
C ARG A 138 -6.70 -16.28 3.68
N PRO A 139 -6.71 -17.24 2.73
CA PRO A 139 -5.57 -17.48 1.86
C PRO A 139 -5.15 -16.20 1.13
N LEU A 140 -3.84 -15.98 1.02
CA LEU A 140 -3.26 -14.89 0.24
C LEU A 140 -2.24 -15.50 -0.72
N ALA A 141 -2.24 -15.06 -1.98
CA ALA A 141 -1.14 -15.36 -2.90
C ALA A 141 0.00 -14.35 -2.68
N PRO A 142 1.11 -14.73 -2.01
CA PRO A 142 2.25 -13.83 -1.86
C PRO A 142 2.82 -13.46 -3.22
N HIS A 143 3.18 -12.19 -3.35
CA HIS A 143 3.74 -11.62 -4.56
C HIS A 143 4.51 -10.34 -4.22
N ILE A 144 5.38 -9.92 -5.13
CA ILE A 144 6.04 -8.61 -5.07
C ILE A 144 5.39 -7.71 -6.10
N THR A 145 4.80 -6.59 -5.69
CA THR A 145 4.22 -5.61 -6.63
C THR A 145 5.32 -4.80 -7.32
N LEU A 146 5.42 -4.93 -8.64
CA LEU A 146 6.29 -4.11 -9.49
C LEU A 146 5.59 -2.78 -9.86
N ARG A 147 4.34 -2.85 -10.32
CA ARG A 147 3.47 -1.70 -10.65
C ARG A 147 2.13 -1.85 -9.96
N HIS A 148 1.71 -0.86 -9.18
CA HIS A 148 0.49 -0.92 -8.39
C HIS A 148 -0.74 -0.44 -9.20
N PRO A 149 -1.86 -1.18 -9.22
CA PRO A 149 -3.08 -0.83 -9.96
C PRO A 149 -3.52 0.64 -9.82
N ARG A 150 -3.63 1.15 -8.58
CA ARG A 150 -4.00 2.54 -8.28
C ARG A 150 -3.14 3.63 -8.96
N ASN A 151 -1.90 3.30 -9.35
CA ASN A 151 -0.99 4.24 -10.00
C ASN A 151 -1.09 4.20 -11.53
N VAL A 152 -1.68 3.14 -12.12
CA VAL A 152 -1.66 2.87 -13.57
C VAL A 152 -2.12 4.07 -14.39
N ALA A 153 -3.22 4.72 -14.01
CA ALA A 153 -3.78 5.88 -14.70
C ALA A 153 -2.93 7.17 -14.58
N ARG A 154 -1.92 7.19 -13.71
CA ARG A 154 -0.97 8.32 -13.51
C ARG A 154 0.41 8.05 -14.14
N LEU A 155 0.63 6.85 -14.67
CA LEU A 155 1.90 6.40 -15.22
C LEU A 155 1.86 6.46 -16.75
N THR A 156 2.79 7.20 -17.34
CA THR A 156 2.91 7.38 -18.80
C THR A 156 3.71 6.27 -19.48
N THR A 157 4.52 5.51 -18.74
CA THR A 157 5.35 4.41 -19.26
C THR A 157 4.47 3.24 -19.74
N PRO A 158 4.47 2.92 -21.05
CA PRO A 158 3.97 1.64 -21.54
C PRO A 158 4.93 0.54 -21.07
N ILE A 159 4.39 -0.62 -20.72
CA ILE A 159 5.19 -1.77 -20.29
C ILE A 159 4.61 -3.00 -20.94
N ASP A 160 5.42 -3.72 -21.72
CA ASP A 160 5.09 -5.08 -22.06
C ASP A 160 5.27 -5.97 -20.82
N HIS A 161 4.40 -6.97 -20.65
CA HIS A 161 4.49 -7.89 -19.52
C HIS A 161 5.79 -8.70 -19.54
N ASP A 162 6.39 -8.87 -20.73
CA ASP A 162 7.67 -9.53 -20.95
C ASP A 162 8.90 -8.59 -20.78
N ASP A 163 8.72 -7.26 -20.86
CA ASP A 163 9.78 -6.21 -20.83
C ASP A 163 10.41 -5.96 -19.44
N ALA A 164 10.09 -6.77 -18.44
CA ALA A 164 10.69 -6.65 -17.12
C ALA A 164 12.23 -6.83 -17.19
N GLY A 165 12.70 -7.73 -18.05
CA GLY A 165 14.08 -7.79 -18.54
C GLY A 165 15.17 -8.09 -17.51
N PHE A 166 14.80 -8.53 -16.30
CA PHE A 166 15.74 -8.78 -15.20
C PHE A 166 15.82 -10.28 -14.87
N SER A 167 17.00 -10.75 -14.46
CA SER A 167 17.16 -12.10 -13.92
C SER A 167 16.45 -12.20 -12.59
N TYR A 168 15.46 -13.10 -12.49
CA TYR A 168 14.77 -13.39 -11.24
C TYR A 168 15.81 -13.78 -10.17
N PRO A 169 15.73 -13.21 -8.96
CA PRO A 169 16.63 -13.61 -7.89
C PRO A 169 16.45 -15.11 -7.59
N ALA A 170 17.53 -15.75 -7.18
CA ALA A 170 17.50 -17.04 -6.48
C ALA A 170 16.52 -16.99 -5.28
N PRO A 171 16.08 -18.13 -4.72
CA PRO A 171 15.11 -18.17 -3.62
C PRO A 171 15.36 -17.09 -2.58
N ILE A 172 14.38 -16.21 -2.35
CA ILE A 172 14.56 -15.07 -1.45
C ILE A 172 14.28 -15.54 -0.03
N HIS A 173 15.30 -15.47 0.82
CA HIS A 173 15.20 -15.78 2.24
C HIS A 173 14.90 -14.52 3.05
N PHE A 174 13.70 -14.46 3.62
CA PHE A 174 13.25 -13.41 4.50
C PHE A 174 13.49 -13.82 5.96
N THR A 175 14.33 -13.04 6.65
CA THR A 175 14.67 -13.24 8.07
C THR A 175 14.12 -12.15 8.98
N GLN A 176 13.32 -11.22 8.46
CA GLN A 176 12.78 -10.10 9.24
C GLN A 176 11.37 -9.74 8.78
N ALA A 177 10.50 -9.41 9.74
CA ALA A 177 9.21 -8.79 9.48
C ALA A 177 9.21 -7.35 10.00
N SER A 178 8.59 -6.42 9.26
CA SER A 178 8.45 -5.02 9.67
C SER A 178 6.98 -4.67 9.86
N LEU A 179 6.64 -4.12 11.03
CA LEU A 179 5.39 -3.39 11.20
C LEU A 179 5.59 -1.98 10.64
N ILE A 180 4.71 -1.58 9.73
CA ILE A 180 4.81 -0.32 9.00
C ILE A 180 3.45 0.40 8.99
N GLU A 181 3.49 1.73 8.89
CA GLU A 181 2.28 2.55 8.78
C GLU A 181 2.40 3.64 7.70
N GLN A 182 1.27 4.10 7.20
CA GLN A 182 1.12 5.16 6.21
C GLN A 182 -0.01 6.09 6.65
N ALA A 183 0.25 7.39 6.73
CA ALA A 183 -0.77 8.41 6.96
C ALA A 183 -1.08 9.11 5.62
N ASP A 184 -2.36 9.21 5.24
CA ASP A 184 -2.85 10.05 4.12
C ASP A 184 -2.21 9.79 2.75
N GLY A 185 -1.53 8.65 2.58
CA GLY A 185 -0.78 8.33 1.37
C GLY A 185 0.69 8.75 1.37
N ASP A 186 1.21 9.33 2.46
CA ASP A 186 2.64 9.61 2.68
C ASP A 186 3.49 8.31 2.56
N PRO A 187 4.81 8.40 2.31
CA PRO A 187 5.70 7.23 2.31
C PRO A 187 5.56 6.39 3.59
N TRP A 188 5.60 5.06 3.43
CA TRP A 188 5.43 4.13 4.55
C TRP A 188 6.59 4.24 5.54
N ARG A 189 6.26 4.40 6.82
CA ARG A 189 7.22 4.46 7.93
C ARG A 189 7.32 3.10 8.62
N VAL A 190 8.55 2.67 8.90
CA VAL A 190 8.80 1.50 9.76
C VAL A 190 8.61 1.90 11.22
N ILE A 191 7.81 1.11 11.95
CA ILE A 191 7.46 1.34 13.36
C ILE A 191 8.18 0.35 14.26
N ALA A 192 8.26 -0.91 13.83
CA ALA A 192 9.07 -1.94 14.50
C ALA A 192 9.62 -2.94 13.48
N VAL A 193 10.80 -3.49 13.77
CA VAL A 193 11.41 -4.59 13.02
C VAL A 193 11.58 -5.78 13.96
N TYR A 194 11.09 -6.93 13.53
CA TYR A 194 11.10 -8.20 14.27
C TYR A 194 12.09 -9.14 13.57
N PRO A 195 13.21 -9.50 14.24
CA PRO A 195 14.27 -10.30 13.63
C PRO A 195 13.94 -11.80 13.54
N GLY A 196 14.90 -12.54 12.98
CA GLY A 196 14.93 -14.00 12.88
C GLY A 196 16.32 -14.57 13.08
#